data_AF-A0A497AMQ5-F1
#
_entry.id   AF-A0A497AMQ5-F1
#
_cell.length_a   1.000
_cell.length_b   1.000
_cell.length_c   1.000
_cell.angle_alpha   90.00
_cell.angle_beta   90.00
_cell.angle_gamma   90.00
#
_symmetry.space_group_name_H-M   'P 1'
#
loop_
_entity.id
_entity.type
_entity.pdbx_description
1 polymer ?
#
loop_
_entity_poly.entity_id
_entity_poly.type
_entity_poly.pdbx_seq_one_letter_code
_entity_poly.pdbx_strand_id
1 'polypeptide(L)'
;MAETVFLTNDPLTRKRWAKDLFAILLPATEINDLVGTDTKSIIQQRKELAKGEGDTITFGIRLPLQGEGVVGRDPIEGKEEALRFRHFKCTIEELNHAVETGGRMEEQRVPYDLMKEGRDALQEWWADKLSDIAFAHLCGDSSFRVAGKTLGQDPVDPDTEHWLKVNDVATEGAMTSADILDLSFLDRMKQRAEMPVGDKCYKVRPLVINGKKYYRVILHTYVFDALRQNTNVGQWGDLQRAAGKLQIPNVEIEYNGMLISKSERIRQVVKDSTDPRAGVFRNILLGCQAGVLAWGGAGESKSTTLSFVPYQTDAKRFMNIRGGGILGFKKTRFEGHDFGVITGSSWGAPLS
;
A
#
# COMPACT_ATOMS: atom_id res chain seq x y z
N MET A 1 41.09 27.41 18.86
CA MET A 1 39.69 27.05 19.17
C MET A 1 39.45 25.67 18.59
N ALA A 2 39.03 24.70 19.41
CA ALA A 2 38.68 23.38 18.92
C ALA A 2 37.28 23.47 18.30
N GLU A 3 37.25 23.59 16.98
CA GLU A 3 36.01 23.61 16.22
C GLU A 3 35.52 22.16 16.11
N THR A 4 34.32 21.88 16.62
CA THR A 4 33.67 20.57 16.45
C THR A 4 33.26 20.43 14.98
N VAL A 5 34.16 19.89 14.17
CA VAL A 5 33.92 19.59 12.76
C VAL A 5 33.40 18.17 12.64
N PHE A 6 32.12 18.00 12.30
CA PHE A 6 31.56 16.70 11.96
C PHE A 6 32.04 16.31 10.56
N LEU A 7 32.86 15.27 10.47
CA LEU A 7 33.27 14.71 9.19
C LEU A 7 32.07 14.00 8.51
N THR A 8 32.04 14.00 7.18
CA THR A 8 30.99 13.39 6.36
C THR A 8 30.79 11.88 6.65
N ASN A 9 31.83 11.21 7.17
CA ASN A 9 31.83 9.80 7.57
C ASN A 9 31.60 9.58 9.08
N ASP A 10 31.37 10.63 9.87
CA ASP A 10 31.12 10.52 11.30
C ASP A 10 29.86 9.68 11.58
N PRO A 11 29.89 8.71 12.51
CA PRO A 11 28.73 7.90 12.87
C PRO A 11 27.47 8.71 13.24
N LEU A 12 27.63 9.93 13.77
CA LEU A 12 26.51 10.82 14.07
C LEU A 12 25.89 11.44 12.81
N THR A 13 26.71 11.82 11.83
CA THR A 13 26.25 12.33 10.53
C THR A 13 25.50 11.26 9.75
N ARG A 14 26.00 10.01 9.76
CA ARG A 14 25.32 8.84 9.17
C ARG A 14 23.95 8.58 9.82
N LYS A 15 23.86 8.70 11.15
CA LYS A 15 22.60 8.51 11.91
C LYS A 15 21.57 9.60 11.62
N ARG A 16 21.98 10.86 11.48
CA ARG A 16 21.09 11.97 11.14
C ARG A 16 20.52 11.79 9.73
N TRP A 17 21.37 11.44 8.77
CA TRP A 17 20.96 11.22 7.39
C TRP A 17 19.96 10.10 7.20
N ALA A 18 20.13 8.97 7.88
CA ALA A 18 19.17 7.87 7.79
C ALA A 18 17.81 8.24 8.42
N LYS A 19 17.76 9.08 9.47
CA LYS A 19 16.50 9.54 10.08
C LYS A 19 15.79 10.61 9.26
N ASP A 20 16.51 11.61 8.78
CA ASP A 20 15.92 12.73 8.01
C ASP A 20 15.32 12.21 6.69
N LEU A 21 15.92 11.17 6.10
CA LEU A 21 15.51 10.63 4.81
C LEU A 21 14.27 9.74 4.85
N PHE A 22 13.99 9.03 5.95
CA PHE A 22 12.69 8.35 6.10
C PHE A 22 11.51 9.28 6.13
N ALA A 23 11.69 10.41 6.81
CA ALA A 23 10.67 11.42 6.92
C ALA A 23 10.37 12.02 5.54
N ILE A 24 11.30 11.92 4.59
CA ILE A 24 11.14 12.36 3.19
C ILE A 24 10.57 11.25 2.31
N LEU A 25 11.01 10.00 2.51
CA LEU A 25 10.65 8.87 1.64
C LEU A 25 9.17 8.45 1.76
N LEU A 26 8.62 8.40 2.97
CA LEU A 26 7.21 8.04 3.15
C LEU A 26 6.28 9.03 2.43
N PRO A 27 6.43 10.37 2.58
CA PRO A 27 5.69 11.34 1.79
C PRO A 27 5.80 11.21 0.27
N ALA A 28 6.94 10.73 -0.24
CA ALA A 28 7.15 10.51 -1.67
C ALA A 28 6.44 9.26 -2.21
N THR A 29 5.98 8.35 -1.32
CA THR A 29 5.28 7.14 -1.75
C THR A 29 3.81 7.42 -2.07
N GLU A 30 3.30 6.78 -3.11
CA GLU A 30 1.91 6.94 -3.55
C GLU A 30 0.91 6.51 -2.47
N ILE A 31 1.31 5.55 -1.62
CA ILE A 31 0.50 4.98 -0.55
C ILE A 31 0.50 5.83 0.74
N ASN A 32 1.19 6.97 0.77
CA ASN A 32 1.42 7.73 2.01
C ASN A 32 0.12 8.16 2.70
N ASP A 33 -0.89 8.58 1.94
CA ASP A 33 -2.20 8.97 2.45
C ASP A 33 -2.99 7.80 3.06
N LEU A 34 -2.66 6.57 2.66
CA LEU A 34 -3.28 5.34 3.16
C LEU A 34 -2.63 4.83 4.45
N VAL A 35 -1.37 5.19 4.68
CA VAL A 35 -0.55 4.66 5.78
C VAL A 35 -0.73 5.48 7.05
N GLY A 36 -0.99 4.81 8.17
CA GLY A 36 -0.94 5.43 9.48
C GLY A 36 -0.78 4.43 10.61
N THR A 37 -0.56 4.91 11.82
CA THR A 37 -0.26 4.06 12.98
C THR A 37 -1.52 3.56 13.71
N ASP A 38 -2.65 4.23 13.51
CA ASP A 38 -3.91 3.93 14.18
C ASP A 38 -4.69 2.80 13.48
N THR A 39 -5.59 2.15 14.23
CA THR A 39 -6.54 1.14 13.73
C THR A 39 -7.52 1.74 12.72
N LYS A 40 -7.66 3.07 12.65
CA LYS A 40 -8.51 3.75 11.65
C LYS A 40 -7.83 3.95 10.30
N SER A 41 -6.52 3.73 10.20
CA SER A 41 -5.79 3.85 8.93
C SER A 41 -6.09 2.67 8.02
N ILE A 42 -6.01 2.88 6.70
CA ILE A 42 -6.21 1.83 5.70
C ILE A 42 -5.07 0.82 5.79
N ILE A 43 -3.83 1.31 5.74
CA ILE A 43 -2.63 0.51 5.94
C ILE A 43 -2.09 0.84 7.33
N GLN A 44 -2.05 -0.16 8.21
CA GLN A 44 -1.52 0.01 9.55
C GLN A 44 0.01 -0.15 9.56
N GLN A 45 0.71 0.92 9.88
CA GLN A 45 2.16 0.90 10.06
C GLN A 45 2.53 0.39 11.46
N ARG A 46 3.39 -0.62 11.53
CA ARG A 46 3.94 -1.17 12.77
C ARG A 46 5.46 -1.02 12.79
N LYS A 47 5.99 -0.43 13.87
CA LYS A 47 7.42 -0.17 14.08
C LYS A 47 7.98 -0.90 15.31
N GLU A 48 7.27 -1.91 15.82
CA GLU A 48 7.61 -2.58 17.09
C GLU A 48 8.93 -3.37 16.99
N LEU A 49 9.25 -3.94 15.83
CA LEU A 49 10.54 -4.60 15.56
C LEU A 49 11.70 -3.63 15.25
N ALA A 50 11.45 -2.32 15.24
CA ALA A 50 12.54 -1.33 15.21
C ALA A 50 13.26 -1.21 16.56
N LYS A 51 12.85 -1.95 17.61
CA LYS A 51 13.58 -1.98 18.90
C LYS A 51 13.73 -3.38 19.49
N GLY A 52 12.82 -4.29 19.16
CA GLY A 52 12.86 -5.70 19.59
C GLY A 52 13.74 -6.60 18.72
N GLU A 53 13.90 -7.85 19.16
CA GLU A 53 14.52 -8.93 18.40
C GLU A 53 13.43 -9.85 17.85
N GLY A 54 13.63 -10.38 16.64
CA GLY A 54 12.67 -11.25 15.96
C GLY A 54 12.39 -10.83 14.52
N ASP A 55 11.81 -11.76 13.76
CA ASP A 55 11.48 -11.63 12.34
C ASP A 55 9.97 -11.51 12.08
N THR A 56 9.15 -11.62 13.13
CA THR A 56 7.68 -11.70 13.03
C THR A 56 6.99 -10.75 13.99
N ILE A 57 6.15 -9.85 13.46
CA ILE A 57 5.21 -9.03 14.24
C ILE A 57 3.91 -9.81 14.41
N THR A 58 3.53 -10.07 15.66
CA THR A 58 2.20 -10.60 16.00
C THR A 58 1.42 -9.55 16.76
N PHE A 59 0.23 -9.20 16.29
CA PHE A 59 -0.65 -8.28 17.02
C PHE A 59 -2.11 -8.72 16.96
N GLY A 60 -2.88 -8.34 17.99
CA GLY A 60 -4.30 -8.59 18.08
C GLY A 60 -5.10 -7.54 17.32
N ILE A 61 -5.97 -7.96 16.41
CA ILE A 61 -7.00 -7.12 15.81
C ILE A 61 -8.32 -7.43 16.51
N ARG A 62 -9.03 -6.38 16.92
CA ARG A 62 -10.34 -6.48 17.58
C ARG A 62 -11.44 -6.67 16.54
N LEU A 63 -12.21 -7.74 16.68
CA LEU A 63 -13.41 -7.98 15.88
C LEU A 63 -14.56 -7.04 16.30
N PRO A 64 -15.50 -6.72 15.40
CA PRO A 64 -16.69 -5.95 15.77
C PRO A 64 -17.51 -6.68 16.86
N LEU A 65 -18.13 -5.90 17.74
CA LEU A 65 -19.11 -6.36 18.72
C LEU A 65 -20.40 -6.81 18.00
N GLN A 66 -21.06 -7.85 18.50
CA GLN A 66 -22.27 -8.47 17.96
C GLN A 66 -23.49 -8.33 18.87
N GLY A 67 -23.32 -7.89 20.11
CA GLY A 67 -24.40 -7.76 21.09
C GLY A 67 -25.39 -6.66 20.72
N GLU A 68 -26.69 -6.95 20.84
CA GLU A 68 -27.79 -6.00 20.61
C GLU A 68 -27.93 -4.96 21.73
N GLY A 69 -27.24 -5.17 22.85
CA GLY A 69 -27.37 -4.39 24.08
C GLY A 69 -28.59 -4.79 24.90
N VAL A 70 -28.75 -4.16 26.06
CA VAL A 70 -29.88 -4.38 26.97
C VAL A 70 -30.71 -3.10 27.02
N VAL A 71 -32.02 -3.22 26.81
CA VAL A 71 -32.95 -2.08 26.81
C VAL A 71 -33.72 -2.03 28.13
N GLY A 72 -33.81 -0.84 28.75
CA GLY A 72 -34.62 -0.62 29.95
C GLY A 72 -33.82 -0.61 31.26
N ARG A 73 -34.44 -1.10 32.35
CA ARG A 73 -33.85 -1.14 33.72
C ARG A 73 -33.21 -2.50 34.05
N ASP A 74 -33.11 -3.38 33.08
CA ASP A 74 -32.49 -4.69 33.27
C ASP A 74 -31.03 -4.55 33.68
N PRO A 75 -30.55 -5.37 34.64
CA PRO A 75 -29.15 -5.33 35.05
C PRO A 75 -28.24 -5.72 33.87
N ILE A 76 -27.23 -4.88 33.65
CA ILE A 76 -26.21 -5.06 32.60
C ILE A 76 -25.11 -6.03 33.04
N GLU A 77 -24.87 -6.11 34.35
CA GLU A 77 -23.89 -7.01 34.96
C GLU A 77 -24.27 -8.48 34.67
N GLY A 78 -23.37 -9.21 34.01
CA GLY A 78 -23.59 -10.59 33.54
C GLY A 78 -24.13 -10.73 32.10
N LYS A 79 -24.50 -9.62 31.43
CA LYS A 79 -24.86 -9.59 29.99
C LYS A 79 -23.81 -8.85 29.15
N GLU A 80 -22.57 -8.81 29.65
CA GLU A 80 -21.44 -8.16 29.00
C GLU A 80 -20.96 -8.98 27.80
N GLU A 81 -20.67 -8.32 26.68
CA GLU A 81 -20.05 -8.98 25.54
C GLU A 81 -18.54 -9.04 25.71
N ALA A 82 -17.96 -10.24 25.59
CA ALA A 82 -16.52 -10.42 25.62
C ALA A 82 -15.85 -9.84 24.37
N LEU A 83 -14.76 -9.07 24.56
CA LEU A 83 -13.94 -8.58 23.46
C LEU A 83 -13.23 -9.75 22.76
N ARG A 84 -13.51 -9.92 21.46
CA ARG A 84 -12.87 -10.95 20.63
C ARG A 84 -11.67 -10.36 19.89
N PHE A 85 -10.49 -10.90 20.15
CA PHE A 85 -9.26 -10.57 19.43
C PHE A 85 -8.84 -11.72 18.52
N ARG A 86 -8.33 -11.38 17.32
CA ARG A 86 -7.64 -12.33 16.45
C ARG A 86 -6.19 -11.93 16.26
N HIS A 87 -5.30 -12.91 16.36
CA HIS A 87 -3.88 -12.70 16.15
C HIS A 87 -3.58 -12.65 14.66
N PHE A 88 -2.90 -11.59 14.23
CA PHE A 88 -2.37 -11.44 12.89
C PHE A 88 -0.84 -11.45 12.94
N LYS A 89 -0.20 -12.16 12.01
CA LYS A 89 1.25 -12.32 11.93
C LYS A 89 1.78 -11.81 10.60
N CYS A 90 2.77 -10.93 10.64
CA CYS A 90 3.50 -10.41 9.48
C CYS A 90 5.00 -10.60 9.70
N THR A 91 5.70 -11.23 8.76
CA THR A 91 7.16 -11.36 8.81
C THR A 91 7.82 -10.24 8.04
N ILE A 92 9.05 -9.91 8.42
CA ILE A 92 9.88 -8.89 7.78
C ILE A 92 11.10 -9.54 7.14
N GLU A 93 11.59 -8.98 6.04
CA GLU A 93 12.81 -9.41 5.37
C GLU A 93 13.64 -8.21 4.92
N GLU A 94 14.94 -8.43 4.74
CA GLU A 94 15.89 -7.41 4.31
C GLU A 94 15.89 -7.28 2.78
N LEU A 95 15.73 -6.05 2.28
CA LEU A 95 15.90 -5.69 0.88
C LEU A 95 17.01 -4.64 0.77
N ASN A 96 17.93 -4.84 -0.17
CA ASN A 96 19.06 -3.96 -0.40
C ASN A 96 19.20 -3.60 -1.88
N HIS A 97 19.56 -2.35 -2.13
CA HIS A 97 19.99 -1.89 -3.43
C HIS A 97 21.22 -0.97 -3.28
N ALA A 98 22.11 -0.97 -4.27
CA ALA A 98 23.32 -0.16 -4.24
C ALA A 98 23.54 0.52 -5.60
N VAL A 99 24.03 1.76 -5.55
CA VAL A 99 24.36 2.58 -6.71
C VAL A 99 25.84 2.97 -6.61
N GLU A 100 26.56 2.80 -7.71
CA GLU A 100 27.94 3.26 -7.86
C GLU A 100 27.94 4.72 -8.32
N THR A 101 28.62 5.59 -7.57
CA THR A 101 28.68 7.04 -7.85
C THR A 101 29.90 7.42 -8.68
N GLY A 102 30.61 6.43 -9.25
CA GLY A 102 31.79 6.63 -10.08
C GLY A 102 33.09 6.78 -9.29
N GLY A 103 34.18 7.04 -10.02
CA GLY A 103 35.50 7.21 -9.46
C GLY A 103 35.82 8.68 -9.15
N ARG A 104 36.96 8.89 -8.48
CA ARG A 104 37.48 10.25 -8.17
C ARG A 104 37.65 11.15 -9.41
N MET A 105 37.89 10.55 -10.58
CA MET A 105 38.06 11.32 -11.81
C MET A 105 36.71 11.81 -12.34
N GLU A 106 35.66 11.01 -12.20
CA GLU A 106 34.28 11.37 -12.56
C GLU A 106 33.73 12.45 -11.64
N GLU A 107 33.97 12.38 -10.32
CA GLU A 107 33.66 13.47 -9.38
C GLU A 107 34.35 14.79 -9.75
N GLN A 108 35.57 14.74 -10.29
CA GLN A 108 36.29 15.94 -10.72
C GLN A 108 35.83 16.48 -12.09
N ARG A 109 35.33 15.60 -12.96
CA ARG A 109 34.84 15.96 -14.30
C ARG A 109 33.46 16.61 -14.26
N VAL A 110 32.66 16.30 -13.24
CA VAL A 110 31.26 16.67 -13.16
C VAL A 110 31.07 17.79 -12.13
N PRO A 111 30.32 18.87 -12.44
CA PRO A 111 30.18 20.01 -11.54
C PRO A 111 29.19 19.80 -10.38
N TYR A 112 28.44 18.68 -10.35
CA TYR A 112 27.46 18.35 -9.34
C TYR A 112 27.90 17.17 -8.46
N ASP A 113 27.35 17.11 -7.25
CA ASP A 113 27.71 16.13 -6.21
C ASP A 113 27.07 14.76 -6.50
N LEU A 114 27.86 13.84 -7.05
CA LEU A 114 27.44 12.49 -7.42
C LEU A 114 26.91 11.67 -6.22
N MET A 115 27.33 12.01 -4.99
CA MET A 115 26.84 11.33 -3.78
C MET A 115 25.45 11.79 -3.36
N LYS A 116 25.09 13.05 -3.65
CA LYS A 116 23.72 13.53 -3.46
C LYS A 116 22.80 12.93 -4.51
N GLU A 117 23.24 12.96 -5.77
CA GLU A 117 22.47 12.41 -6.88
C GLU A 117 22.18 10.90 -6.69
N GLY A 118 23.21 10.11 -6.33
CA GLY A 118 23.03 8.68 -6.05
C GLY A 118 22.09 8.40 -4.87
N ARG A 119 22.00 9.31 -3.89
CA ARG A 119 21.07 9.18 -2.77
C ARG A 119 19.64 9.52 -3.18
N ASP A 120 19.45 10.56 -3.98
CA ASP A 120 18.13 10.99 -4.43
C ASP A 120 17.54 9.94 -5.39
N ALA A 121 18.35 9.39 -6.30
CA ALA A 121 17.95 8.26 -7.14
C ALA A 121 17.56 7.01 -6.33
N LEU A 122 18.31 6.70 -5.26
CA LEU A 122 17.95 5.59 -4.38
C LEU A 122 16.67 5.84 -3.57
N GLN A 123 16.38 7.09 -3.21
CA GLN A 123 15.13 7.45 -2.54
C GLN A 123 13.92 7.22 -3.44
N GLU A 124 14.00 7.69 -4.69
CA GLU A 124 12.96 7.47 -5.70
C GLU A 124 12.73 5.98 -5.93
N TRP A 125 13.81 5.21 -6.11
CA TRP A 125 13.72 3.75 -6.25
C TRP A 125 13.00 3.08 -5.07
N TRP A 126 13.31 3.50 -3.84
CA TRP A 126 12.66 2.95 -2.65
C TRP A 126 11.19 3.35 -2.54
N ALA A 127 10.82 4.58 -2.94
CA ALA A 127 9.44 5.04 -2.96
C ALA A 127 8.59 4.25 -3.97
N ASP A 128 9.15 3.99 -5.16
CA ASP A 128 8.53 3.15 -6.19
C ASP A 128 8.38 1.71 -5.71
N LYS A 129 9.45 1.13 -5.16
CA LYS A 129 9.43 -0.26 -4.70
C LYS A 129 8.46 -0.50 -3.57
N LEU A 130 8.35 0.42 -2.62
CA LEU A 130 7.39 0.29 -1.52
C LEU A 130 5.95 0.32 -2.04
N SER A 131 5.67 1.20 -3.02
CA SER A 131 4.36 1.30 -3.66
C SER A 131 4.04 0.03 -4.45
N ASP A 132 4.98 -0.50 -5.23
CA ASP A 132 4.85 -1.78 -5.95
C ASP A 132 4.50 -2.94 -5.01
N ILE A 133 5.23 -3.05 -3.90
CA ILE A 133 5.03 -4.11 -2.89
C ILE A 133 3.64 -3.98 -2.26
N ALA A 134 3.23 -2.76 -1.90
CA ALA A 134 1.92 -2.54 -1.28
C ALA A 134 0.78 -2.89 -2.24
N PHE A 135 0.83 -2.41 -3.49
CA PHE A 135 -0.20 -2.72 -4.48
C PHE A 135 -0.23 -4.20 -4.86
N ALA A 136 0.92 -4.88 -4.97
CA ALA A 136 0.95 -6.32 -5.21
C ALA A 136 0.21 -7.10 -4.12
N HIS A 137 0.41 -6.76 -2.84
CA HIS A 137 -0.26 -7.41 -1.73
C HIS A 137 -1.75 -7.04 -1.62
N LEU A 138 -2.10 -5.77 -1.84
CA LEU A 138 -3.49 -5.31 -1.78
C LEU A 138 -4.33 -5.86 -2.94
N CYS A 139 -3.78 -5.90 -4.15
CA CYS A 139 -4.44 -6.50 -5.32
C CYS A 139 -4.43 -8.05 -5.25
N GLY A 140 -3.60 -8.64 -4.39
CA GLY A 140 -3.47 -10.08 -4.25
C GLY A 140 -2.76 -10.76 -5.42
N ASP A 141 -1.77 -10.11 -6.04
CA ASP A 141 -0.99 -10.69 -7.15
C ASP A 141 -0.01 -11.75 -6.63
N SER A 142 -0.45 -13.00 -6.60
CA SER A 142 0.34 -14.14 -6.10
C SER A 142 1.60 -14.44 -6.92
N SER A 143 1.72 -13.88 -8.12
CA SER A 143 2.89 -14.01 -9.00
C SER A 143 4.01 -13.04 -8.67
N PHE A 144 3.74 -12.01 -7.87
CA PHE A 144 4.71 -10.95 -7.59
C PHE A 144 5.94 -11.48 -6.86
N ARG A 145 7.12 -11.19 -7.39
CA ARG A 145 8.42 -11.55 -6.81
C ARG A 145 9.37 -10.37 -6.93
N VAL A 146 10.25 -10.19 -5.94
CA VAL A 146 11.34 -9.22 -5.98
C VAL A 146 12.62 -9.98 -6.31
N ALA A 147 13.22 -9.70 -7.47
CA ALA A 147 14.38 -10.43 -7.98
C ALA A 147 14.21 -11.97 -7.98
N GLY A 148 12.99 -12.44 -8.29
CA GLY A 148 12.63 -13.87 -8.32
C GLY A 148 12.40 -14.50 -6.95
N LYS A 149 12.47 -13.72 -5.85
CA LYS A 149 12.24 -14.19 -4.48
C LYS A 149 11.00 -13.55 -3.85
N THR A 150 10.45 -14.22 -2.86
CA THR A 150 9.45 -13.67 -1.95
C THR A 150 10.14 -12.70 -1.00
N LEU A 151 9.50 -11.57 -0.67
CA LEU A 151 10.02 -10.60 0.29
C LEU A 151 9.15 -10.63 1.55
N GLY A 152 9.61 -11.37 2.56
CA GLY A 152 8.95 -11.56 3.85
C GLY A 152 7.73 -12.46 3.77
N GLN A 153 6.72 -12.07 2.99
CA GLN A 153 5.46 -12.80 2.80
C GLN A 153 5.07 -12.81 1.31
N ASP A 154 4.48 -13.91 0.87
CA ASP A 154 3.86 -13.97 -0.45
C ASP A 154 2.52 -13.22 -0.44
N PRO A 155 2.26 -12.38 -1.46
CA PRO A 155 0.90 -11.95 -1.77
C PRO A 155 0.01 -13.16 -2.01
N VAL A 156 -1.24 -13.08 -1.58
CA VAL A 156 -2.21 -14.16 -1.73
C VAL A 156 -3.39 -13.64 -2.53
N ASP A 157 -3.89 -14.49 -3.43
CA ASP A 157 -5.10 -14.19 -4.21
C ASP A 157 -6.28 -13.81 -3.29
N PRO A 158 -7.15 -12.90 -3.77
CA PRO A 158 -8.39 -12.56 -3.07
C PRO A 158 -9.24 -13.79 -2.77
N ASP A 159 -9.94 -13.80 -1.64
CA ASP A 159 -10.92 -14.86 -1.39
C ASP A 159 -12.18 -14.68 -2.23
N THR A 160 -12.93 -15.77 -2.41
CA THR A 160 -14.11 -15.81 -3.27
C THR A 160 -15.22 -14.85 -2.84
N GLU A 161 -15.33 -14.50 -1.56
CA GLU A 161 -16.41 -13.63 -1.04
C GLU A 161 -16.08 -12.13 -1.23
N HIS A 162 -14.79 -11.79 -1.29
CA HIS A 162 -14.27 -10.42 -1.47
C HIS A 162 -13.72 -10.18 -2.89
N TRP A 163 -13.97 -11.10 -3.82
CA TRP A 163 -13.53 -10.99 -5.20
C TRP A 163 -14.72 -10.87 -6.15
N LEU A 164 -14.90 -9.68 -6.72
CA LEU A 164 -15.89 -9.41 -7.75
C LEU A 164 -15.21 -9.33 -9.11
N LYS A 165 -15.87 -9.86 -10.12
CA LYS A 165 -15.47 -9.75 -11.52
C LYS A 165 -16.60 -9.05 -12.26
N VAL A 166 -16.27 -8.11 -13.13
CA VAL A 166 -17.26 -7.46 -13.99
C VAL A 166 -18.05 -8.53 -14.76
N ASN A 167 -19.35 -8.32 -14.94
CA ASN A 167 -20.30 -9.24 -15.57
C ASN A 167 -20.35 -10.66 -14.99
N ASP A 168 -19.86 -10.86 -13.75
CA ASP A 168 -19.87 -12.15 -13.05
C ASP A 168 -19.19 -13.29 -13.83
N VAL A 169 -18.17 -12.95 -14.63
CA VAL A 169 -17.37 -13.93 -15.37
C VAL A 169 -16.72 -14.92 -14.40
N ALA A 170 -16.74 -16.21 -14.75
CA ALA A 170 -16.27 -17.28 -13.85
C ALA A 170 -14.79 -17.13 -13.45
N THR A 171 -13.93 -16.75 -14.39
CA THR A 171 -12.48 -16.63 -14.18
C THR A 171 -11.95 -15.36 -14.84
N GLU A 172 -10.85 -14.80 -14.33
CA GLU A 172 -10.21 -13.63 -14.96
C GLU A 172 -9.72 -13.93 -16.38
N GLY A 173 -9.28 -15.17 -16.65
CA GLY A 173 -8.84 -15.57 -17.98
C GLY A 173 -9.96 -15.65 -19.03
N ALA A 174 -11.22 -15.61 -18.62
CA ALA A 174 -12.37 -15.59 -19.52
C ALA A 174 -12.90 -14.16 -19.77
N MET A 175 -12.33 -13.14 -19.12
CA MET A 175 -12.76 -11.75 -19.32
C MET A 175 -12.29 -11.22 -20.67
N THR A 176 -13.13 -10.40 -21.29
CA THR A 176 -12.98 -9.87 -22.64
C THR A 176 -13.16 -8.34 -22.64
N SER A 177 -12.89 -7.69 -23.78
CA SER A 177 -12.98 -6.22 -23.89
C SER A 177 -14.38 -5.64 -23.64
N ALA A 178 -15.40 -6.50 -23.50
CA ALA A 178 -16.74 -6.10 -23.06
C ALA A 178 -16.88 -5.95 -21.54
N ASP A 179 -15.94 -6.49 -20.74
CA ASP A 179 -15.98 -6.50 -19.28
C ASP A 179 -15.35 -5.24 -18.67
N ILE A 180 -15.92 -4.10 -19.06
CA ILE A 180 -15.50 -2.76 -18.65
C ILE A 180 -16.17 -2.37 -17.32
N LEU A 181 -15.41 -1.67 -16.47
CA LEU A 181 -15.92 -1.19 -15.19
C LEU A 181 -16.80 0.05 -15.35
N ASP A 182 -18.03 -0.04 -14.84
CA ASP A 182 -19.00 1.04 -14.81
C ASP A 182 -19.35 1.48 -13.37
N LEU A 183 -20.03 2.62 -13.22
CA LEU A 183 -20.48 3.13 -11.91
C LEU A 183 -21.35 2.12 -11.15
N SER A 184 -22.16 1.33 -11.87
CA SER A 184 -22.99 0.28 -11.27
C SER A 184 -22.14 -0.85 -10.66
N PHE A 185 -20.97 -1.16 -11.23
CA PHE A 185 -20.05 -2.14 -10.67
C PHE A 185 -19.41 -1.61 -9.38
N LEU A 186 -19.09 -0.30 -9.31
CA LEU A 186 -18.63 0.33 -8.07
C LEU A 186 -19.69 0.26 -6.97
N ASP A 187 -20.97 0.45 -7.30
CA ASP A 187 -22.07 0.25 -6.34
C ASP A 187 -22.15 -1.20 -5.84
N ARG A 188 -21.95 -2.19 -6.72
CA ARG A 188 -21.87 -3.60 -6.32
C ARG A 188 -20.70 -3.88 -5.37
N MET A 189 -19.52 -3.30 -5.64
CA MET A 189 -18.37 -3.41 -4.73
C MET A 189 -18.67 -2.80 -3.36
N LYS A 190 -19.30 -1.62 -3.33
CA LYS A 190 -19.73 -0.98 -2.07
C LYS A 190 -20.76 -1.82 -1.32
N GLN A 191 -21.77 -2.37 -2.01
CA GLN A 191 -22.76 -3.24 -1.39
C GLN A 191 -22.11 -4.46 -0.74
N ARG A 192 -21.12 -5.08 -1.39
CA ARG A 192 -20.35 -6.17 -0.78
C ARG A 192 -19.56 -5.72 0.46
N ALA A 193 -19.01 -4.50 0.44
CA ALA A 193 -18.29 -3.93 1.59
C ALA A 193 -19.21 -3.71 2.81
N GLU A 194 -20.43 -3.24 2.55
CA GLU A 194 -21.41 -2.89 3.58
C GLU A 194 -22.20 -4.10 4.10
N MET A 195 -22.47 -5.06 3.21
CA MET A 195 -23.25 -6.26 3.44
C MET A 195 -22.40 -7.50 3.10
N PRO A 196 -21.66 -8.05 4.08
CA PRO A 196 -20.89 -9.27 3.87
C PRO A 196 -21.82 -10.42 3.45
N VAL A 197 -21.43 -11.17 2.43
CA VAL A 197 -22.18 -12.32 1.92
C VAL A 197 -21.38 -13.57 2.25
N GLY A 198 -21.82 -14.32 3.27
CA GLY A 198 -21.17 -15.55 3.73
C GLY A 198 -21.04 -15.63 5.25
N ASP A 199 -20.87 -16.84 5.78
CA ASP A 199 -20.84 -17.10 7.23
C ASP A 199 -19.56 -16.60 7.93
N LYS A 200 -18.49 -16.32 7.16
CA LYS A 200 -17.15 -15.95 7.67
C LYS A 200 -16.61 -14.65 7.09
N CYS A 201 -17.44 -13.88 6.40
CA CYS A 201 -17.09 -12.59 5.81
C CYS A 201 -17.29 -11.46 6.84
N TYR A 202 -16.27 -10.63 7.05
CA TYR A 202 -16.36 -9.49 7.95
C TYR A 202 -16.79 -8.24 7.20
N LYS A 203 -17.67 -7.43 7.82
CA LYS A 203 -18.03 -6.12 7.28
C LYS A 203 -16.79 -5.24 7.19
N VAL A 204 -16.50 -4.73 5.99
CA VAL A 204 -15.37 -3.82 5.75
C VAL A 204 -15.64 -2.52 6.50
N ARG A 205 -14.71 -2.15 7.40
CA ARG A 205 -14.83 -0.93 8.21
C ARG A 205 -14.57 0.31 7.34
N PRO A 206 -15.54 1.22 7.18
CA PRO A 206 -15.33 2.44 6.42
C PRO A 206 -14.44 3.44 7.18
N LEU A 207 -13.79 4.32 6.43
CA LEU A 207 -13.16 5.52 6.94
C LEU A 207 -14.24 6.50 7.39
N VAL A 208 -14.07 7.16 8.54
CA VAL A 208 -15.02 8.16 9.02
C VAL A 208 -14.38 9.55 8.91
N ILE A 209 -14.92 10.39 8.04
CA ILE A 209 -14.46 11.76 7.80
C ILE A 209 -15.63 12.68 8.04
N ASN A 210 -15.49 13.62 8.98
CA ASN A 210 -16.56 14.56 9.36
C ASN A 210 -17.91 13.88 9.67
N GLY A 211 -17.86 12.70 10.30
CA GLY A 211 -19.03 11.91 10.68
C GLY A 211 -19.66 11.08 9.54
N LYS A 212 -19.18 11.21 8.30
CA LYS A 212 -19.64 10.41 7.15
C LYS A 212 -18.70 9.23 6.89
N LYS A 213 -19.28 8.12 6.43
CA LYS A 213 -18.56 6.88 6.11
C LYS A 213 -18.11 6.91 4.66
N TYR A 214 -16.82 6.69 4.44
CA TYR A 214 -16.19 6.66 3.14
C TYR A 214 -15.38 5.37 2.94
N TYR A 215 -15.26 4.93 1.69
CA TYR A 215 -14.36 3.87 1.26
C TYR A 215 -13.33 4.44 0.28
N ARG A 216 -12.11 3.90 0.26
CA ARG A 216 -11.06 4.32 -0.67
C ARG A 216 -11.01 3.34 -1.83
N VAL A 217 -11.15 3.81 -3.06
CA VAL A 217 -11.08 2.96 -4.25
C VAL A 217 -9.90 3.41 -5.10
N ILE A 218 -9.10 2.45 -5.56
CA ILE A 218 -7.96 2.72 -6.45
C ILE A 218 -8.13 1.86 -7.70
N LEU A 219 -8.24 2.54 -8.83
CA LEU A 219 -8.40 1.92 -10.15
C LEU A 219 -7.07 2.02 -10.93
N HIS A 220 -6.88 1.14 -11.90
CA HIS A 220 -5.82 1.34 -12.90
C HIS A 220 -6.14 2.55 -13.78
N THR A 221 -5.13 3.24 -14.31
CA THR A 221 -5.32 4.45 -15.15
C THR A 221 -6.22 4.18 -16.36
N TYR A 222 -5.97 3.08 -17.08
CA TYR A 222 -6.78 2.68 -18.24
C TYR A 222 -8.25 2.42 -17.89
N VAL A 223 -8.50 1.80 -16.74
CA VAL A 223 -9.88 1.52 -16.26
C VAL A 223 -10.56 2.83 -15.87
N PHE A 224 -9.83 3.74 -15.23
CA PHE A 224 -10.35 5.04 -14.83
C PHE A 224 -10.68 5.93 -16.04
N ASP A 225 -9.83 5.94 -17.06
CA ASP A 225 -10.06 6.72 -18.27
C ASP A 225 -11.23 6.15 -19.09
N ALA A 226 -11.39 4.82 -19.14
CA ALA A 226 -12.56 4.18 -19.72
C ALA A 226 -13.86 4.54 -18.97
N LEU A 227 -13.84 4.53 -17.63
CA LEU A 227 -14.96 4.97 -16.80
C LEU A 227 -15.34 6.43 -17.10
N ARG A 228 -14.34 7.31 -17.26
CA ARG A 228 -14.57 8.71 -17.64
C ARG A 228 -15.28 8.83 -18.99
N GLN A 229 -14.89 8.06 -20.00
CA GLN A 229 -15.52 8.09 -21.32
C GLN A 229 -16.96 7.55 -21.31
N ASN A 230 -17.27 6.59 -20.43
CA ASN A 230 -18.63 6.05 -20.30
C ASN A 230 -19.58 6.97 -19.51
N THR A 231 -19.05 7.97 -18.80
CA THR A 231 -19.88 8.94 -18.05
C THR A 231 -20.17 10.20 -18.86
N ASN A 232 -21.36 10.77 -18.68
CA ASN A 232 -21.68 12.08 -19.25
C ASN A 232 -20.82 13.18 -18.61
N VAL A 233 -20.33 14.13 -19.42
CA VAL A 233 -19.50 15.28 -19.01
C VAL A 233 -20.09 16.03 -17.80
N GLY A 234 -21.42 16.24 -17.78
CA GLY A 234 -22.08 16.91 -16.66
C GLY A 234 -21.99 16.12 -15.35
N GLN A 235 -22.26 14.82 -15.41
CA GLN A 235 -22.16 13.92 -14.26
C GLN A 235 -20.72 13.83 -13.76
N TRP A 236 -19.75 13.69 -14.66
CA TRP A 236 -18.33 13.66 -14.29
C TRP A 236 -17.89 14.93 -13.58
N GLY A 237 -18.33 16.10 -14.05
CA GLY A 237 -18.07 17.38 -13.40
C GLY A 237 -18.65 17.48 -11.99
N ASP A 238 -19.81 16.88 -11.74
CA ASP A 238 -20.41 16.83 -10.41
C ASP A 238 -19.61 15.92 -9.45
N LEU A 239 -19.12 14.75 -9.92
CA LEU A 239 -18.27 13.85 -9.14
C LEU A 239 -16.93 14.50 -8.74
N GLN A 240 -16.31 15.24 -9.66
CA GLN A 240 -15.09 16.00 -9.38
C GLN A 240 -15.35 17.15 -8.40
N ARG A 241 -16.47 17.85 -8.53
CA ARG A 241 -16.83 18.94 -7.60
C ARG A 241 -17.11 18.41 -6.20
N ALA A 242 -17.70 17.22 -6.08
CA ALA A 242 -17.90 16.55 -4.80
C ALA A 242 -16.57 16.21 -4.12
N ALA A 243 -15.62 15.64 -4.87
CA ALA A 243 -14.25 15.40 -4.37
C ALA A 243 -13.54 16.70 -3.96
N GLY A 244 -13.62 17.75 -4.79
CA GLY A 244 -12.98 19.04 -4.51
C GLY A 244 -13.47 19.71 -3.22
N LYS A 245 -14.72 19.47 -2.80
CA LYS A 245 -15.25 19.97 -1.51
C LYS A 245 -14.67 19.26 -0.29
N LEU A 246 -14.24 18.00 -0.44
CA LEU A 246 -13.67 17.21 0.67
C LEU A 246 -12.22 17.57 0.95
N GLN A 247 -11.49 18.08 -0.05
CA GLN A 247 -10.07 18.47 0.04
C GLN A 247 -9.15 17.35 0.58
N ILE A 248 -9.51 16.10 0.32
CA ILE A 248 -8.69 14.93 0.68
C ILE A 248 -7.59 14.78 -0.38
N PRO A 249 -6.32 14.60 0.01
CA PRO A 249 -5.24 14.41 -0.94
C PRO A 249 -5.46 13.15 -1.79
N ASN A 250 -4.96 13.17 -3.03
CA ASN A 250 -4.98 12.03 -3.95
C ASN A 250 -6.38 11.46 -4.26
N VAL A 251 -7.45 12.27 -4.20
CA VAL A 251 -8.80 11.84 -4.63
C VAL A 251 -9.18 12.60 -5.91
N GLU A 252 -9.50 11.88 -6.98
CA GLU A 252 -9.89 12.49 -8.26
C GLU A 252 -11.41 12.71 -8.35
N ILE A 253 -12.19 11.72 -7.91
CA ILE A 253 -13.66 11.76 -7.93
C ILE A 253 -14.24 11.16 -6.65
N GLU A 254 -15.43 11.64 -6.26
CA GLU A 254 -16.22 11.06 -5.19
C GLU A 254 -17.53 10.54 -5.77
N TYR A 255 -17.86 9.28 -5.50
CA TYR A 255 -19.10 8.65 -5.95
C TYR A 255 -19.69 7.81 -4.82
N ASN A 256 -20.89 8.16 -4.35
CA ASN A 256 -21.63 7.38 -3.35
C ASN A 256 -20.79 7.02 -2.10
N GLY A 257 -20.01 7.97 -1.56
CA GLY A 257 -19.13 7.72 -0.41
C GLY A 257 -17.86 6.92 -0.75
N MET A 258 -17.55 6.70 -2.02
CA MET A 258 -16.27 6.13 -2.47
C MET A 258 -15.36 7.25 -2.95
N LEU A 259 -14.17 7.32 -2.36
CA LEU A 259 -13.09 8.23 -2.74
C LEU A 259 -12.20 7.52 -3.75
N ILE A 260 -12.36 7.85 -5.03
CA ILE A 260 -11.72 7.12 -6.12
C ILE A 260 -10.47 7.87 -6.58
N SER A 261 -9.39 7.12 -6.77
CA SER A 261 -8.16 7.58 -7.42
C SER A 261 -7.69 6.58 -8.46
N LYS A 262 -6.73 7.00 -9.29
CA LYS A 262 -6.04 6.13 -10.22
C LYS A 262 -4.61 5.91 -9.81
N SER A 263 -4.07 4.75 -10.20
CA SER A 263 -2.67 4.39 -10.02
C SER A 263 -2.20 3.57 -11.21
N GLU A 264 -0.97 3.81 -11.66
CA GLU A 264 -0.30 2.98 -12.67
C GLU A 264 0.21 1.65 -12.08
N ARG A 265 0.25 1.53 -10.75
CA ARG A 265 0.81 0.37 -10.05
C ARG A 265 -0.22 -0.70 -9.72
N ILE A 266 -1.50 -0.48 -10.04
CA ILE A 266 -2.54 -1.51 -9.96
C ILE A 266 -2.18 -2.68 -10.87
N ARG A 267 -2.31 -3.90 -10.34
CA ARG A 267 -1.74 -5.09 -10.97
C ARG A 267 -2.62 -5.58 -12.13
N GLN A 268 -1.99 -5.73 -13.28
CA GLN A 268 -2.50 -6.50 -14.41
C GLN A 268 -2.21 -7.99 -14.17
N VAL A 269 -3.24 -8.81 -14.14
CA VAL A 269 -3.11 -10.25 -13.83
C VAL A 269 -3.25 -11.13 -15.06
N VAL A 270 -4.09 -10.70 -16.01
CA VAL A 270 -4.22 -11.37 -17.31
C VAL A 270 -3.83 -10.37 -18.38
N LYS A 271 -2.96 -10.77 -19.30
CA LYS A 271 -2.61 -9.97 -20.48
C LYS A 271 -3.49 -10.39 -21.64
N ASP A 272 -3.91 -9.43 -22.44
CA ASP A 272 -4.53 -9.69 -23.72
C ASP A 272 -3.51 -10.35 -24.67
N SER A 273 -4.00 -11.20 -25.57
CA SER A 273 -3.15 -11.93 -26.51
C SER A 273 -2.61 -11.05 -27.65
N THR A 274 -3.26 -9.91 -27.91
CA THR A 274 -2.95 -9.01 -29.04
C THR A 274 -2.14 -7.80 -28.59
N ASP A 275 -2.52 -7.17 -27.48
CA ASP A 275 -1.77 -6.07 -26.88
C ASP A 275 -1.33 -6.42 -25.44
N PRO A 276 -0.03 -6.52 -25.13
CA PRO A 276 0.42 -6.85 -23.78
C PRO A 276 0.10 -5.78 -22.73
N ARG A 277 -0.21 -4.54 -23.15
CA ARG A 277 -0.66 -3.44 -22.26
C ARG A 277 -2.13 -3.57 -21.88
N ALA A 278 -2.87 -4.28 -22.71
CA ALA A 278 -4.27 -4.61 -22.55
C ALA A 278 -4.45 -5.86 -21.67
N GLY A 279 -5.51 -5.93 -20.87
CA GLY A 279 -5.90 -7.12 -20.11
C GLY A 279 -6.63 -6.86 -18.80
N VAL A 280 -6.68 -7.85 -17.92
CA VAL A 280 -7.47 -7.74 -16.67
C VAL A 280 -6.65 -7.11 -15.57
N PHE A 281 -7.18 -6.04 -14.98
CA PHE A 281 -6.63 -5.32 -13.84
C PHE A 281 -7.46 -5.60 -12.58
N ARG A 282 -6.78 -5.79 -11.46
CA ARG A 282 -7.40 -5.99 -10.14
C ARG A 282 -7.51 -4.66 -9.40
N ASN A 283 -8.62 -3.97 -9.61
CA ASN A 283 -8.92 -2.75 -8.87
C ASN A 283 -9.29 -3.07 -7.43
N ILE A 284 -9.08 -2.13 -6.51
CA ILE A 284 -9.25 -2.38 -5.08
C ILE A 284 -10.15 -1.35 -4.43
N LEU A 285 -11.05 -1.84 -3.57
CA LEU A 285 -11.79 -1.06 -2.58
C LEU A 285 -11.22 -1.38 -1.21
N LEU A 286 -10.82 -0.34 -0.49
CA LEU A 286 -10.10 -0.38 0.76
C LEU A 286 -10.91 0.25 1.88
N GLY A 287 -11.00 -0.47 2.99
CA GLY A 287 -11.46 0.03 4.29
C GLY A 287 -10.31 0.22 5.27
N CYS A 288 -10.65 0.51 6.52
CA CYS A 288 -9.68 0.55 7.60
C CYS A 288 -9.07 -0.84 7.84
N GLN A 289 -7.77 -0.87 8.12
CA GLN A 289 -6.98 -2.09 8.35
C GLN A 289 -7.09 -3.09 7.19
N ALA A 290 -6.90 -2.61 5.96
CA ALA A 290 -6.79 -3.43 4.74
C ALA A 290 -5.44 -4.16 4.63
N GLY A 291 -4.38 -3.54 5.14
CA GLY A 291 -3.02 -4.08 5.06
C GLY A 291 -2.17 -3.63 6.24
N VAL A 292 -1.04 -4.31 6.41
CA VAL A 292 -0.07 -4.02 7.46
C VAL A 292 1.28 -3.82 6.81
N LEU A 293 1.91 -2.68 7.12
CA LEU A 293 3.29 -2.40 6.78
C LEU A 293 4.14 -2.47 8.05
N ALA A 294 4.93 -3.53 8.16
CA ALA A 294 5.86 -3.78 9.25
C ALA A 294 7.25 -3.26 8.87
N TRP A 295 7.88 -2.53 9.79
CA TRP A 295 9.26 -2.07 9.65
C TRP A 295 10.14 -2.70 10.73
N GLY A 296 11.28 -3.22 10.30
CA GLY A 296 12.39 -3.64 11.16
C GLY A 296 13.46 -2.55 11.28
N GLY A 297 14.35 -2.71 12.26
CA GLY A 297 15.53 -1.85 12.40
C GLY A 297 16.64 -2.25 11.43
N ALA A 298 16.92 -1.42 10.41
CA ALA A 298 17.84 -1.72 9.31
C ALA A 298 19.17 -0.96 9.36
N GLY A 299 19.43 -0.17 10.41
CA GLY A 299 20.69 0.59 10.59
C GLY A 299 21.54 0.15 11.78
N GLU A 300 22.73 0.76 11.95
CA GLU A 300 23.61 0.56 13.13
C GLU A 300 22.91 0.85 14.48
N SER A 301 21.80 1.59 14.45
CA SER A 301 20.84 1.69 15.54
C SER A 301 19.54 1.03 15.10
N LYS A 302 19.01 0.13 15.94
CA LYS A 302 17.72 -0.55 15.75
C LYS A 302 16.59 0.46 15.41
N SER A 303 16.69 1.71 15.83
CA SER A 303 15.68 2.77 15.61
C SER A 303 15.53 3.29 14.16
N THR A 304 16.40 2.92 13.23
CA THR A 304 16.38 3.45 11.84
C THR A 304 15.86 2.39 10.89
N THR A 305 14.77 2.67 10.17
CA THR A 305 13.97 1.67 9.44
C THR A 305 14.56 1.23 8.07
N LEU A 306 15.55 1.98 7.57
CA LEU A 306 16.29 1.97 6.28
C LEU A 306 17.61 2.64 6.65
N SER A 307 18.68 2.20 6.02
CA SER A 307 20.01 2.73 6.18
C SER A 307 20.61 3.02 4.82
N PHE A 308 21.24 4.18 4.69
CA PHE A 308 22.07 4.52 3.55
C PHE A 308 23.52 4.52 4.01
N VAL A 309 24.29 3.58 3.50
CA VAL A 309 25.68 3.36 3.91
C VAL A 309 26.58 3.62 2.69
N PRO A 310 27.35 4.72 2.69
CA PRO A 310 28.39 4.90 1.70
C PRO A 310 29.54 3.94 1.99
N TYR A 311 30.05 3.26 0.97
CA TYR A 311 31.19 2.36 1.07
C TYR A 311 32.12 2.52 -0.14
N GLN A 312 33.39 2.20 0.08
CA GLN A 312 34.43 2.33 -0.94
C GLN A 312 34.82 0.96 -1.46
N THR A 313 34.94 0.83 -2.78
CA THR A 313 35.43 -0.39 -3.45
C THR A 313 36.74 -0.09 -4.20
N ASP A 314 37.45 -1.15 -4.59
CA ASP A 314 38.71 -1.07 -5.34
C ASP A 314 39.74 -0.12 -4.72
N ALA A 315 40.21 -0.44 -3.52
CA ALA A 315 41.22 0.35 -2.80
C ALA A 315 40.90 1.86 -2.65
N LYS A 316 39.61 2.21 -2.49
CA LYS A 316 39.12 3.60 -2.35
C LYS A 316 39.10 4.40 -3.65
N ARG A 317 39.11 3.72 -4.79
CA ARG A 317 39.00 4.34 -6.10
C ARG A 317 37.56 4.73 -6.46
N PHE A 318 36.61 3.87 -6.12
CA PHE A 318 35.19 4.06 -6.39
C PHE A 318 34.42 4.24 -5.09
N MET A 319 33.45 5.14 -5.13
CA MET A 319 32.50 5.37 -4.05
C MET A 319 31.15 4.79 -4.47
N ASN A 320 30.52 4.05 -3.55
CA ASN A 320 29.21 3.44 -3.74
C ASN A 320 28.31 3.81 -2.57
N ILE A 321 27.00 3.82 -2.80
CA ILE A 321 25.99 4.00 -1.77
C ILE A 321 25.09 2.77 -1.76
N ARG A 322 24.95 2.11 -0.61
CA ARG A 322 23.94 1.06 -0.38
C ARG A 322 22.75 1.64 0.38
N GLY A 323 21.54 1.43 -0.12
CA GLY A 323 20.27 1.64 0.57
C GLY A 323 19.63 0.32 0.98
N GLY A 324 19.64 0.02 2.28
CA GLY A 324 19.09 -1.22 2.83
C GLY A 324 17.91 -0.97 3.75
N GLY A 325 16.87 -1.79 3.69
CA GLY A 325 15.68 -1.69 4.55
C GLY A 325 15.20 -3.06 4.97
N ILE A 326 14.60 -3.14 6.16
CA ILE A 326 13.95 -4.35 6.64
C ILE A 326 12.47 -4.06 6.74
N LEU A 327 11.67 -4.74 5.93
CA LEU A 327 10.23 -4.49 5.87
C LEU A 327 9.45 -5.76 5.55
N GLY A 328 8.17 -5.70 5.85
CA GLY A 328 7.20 -6.72 5.49
C GLY A 328 5.87 -6.05 5.20
N PHE A 329 5.20 -6.49 4.14
CA PHE A 329 3.82 -6.10 3.89
C PHE A 329 2.94 -7.34 3.92
N LYS A 330 1.74 -7.23 4.49
CA LYS A 330 0.77 -8.32 4.45
C LYS A 330 -0.65 -7.78 4.43
N LYS A 331 -1.46 -8.30 3.51
CA LYS A 331 -2.91 -8.07 3.49
C LYS A 331 -3.55 -8.71 4.74
N THR A 332 -4.46 -7.99 5.39
CA THR A 332 -5.13 -8.50 6.59
C THR A 332 -6.16 -9.56 6.22
N ARG A 333 -5.91 -10.80 6.66
CA ARG A 333 -6.75 -11.96 6.41
C ARG A 333 -6.94 -12.75 7.70
N PHE A 334 -8.16 -13.21 7.97
CA PHE A 334 -8.48 -14.04 9.12
C PHE A 334 -9.16 -15.33 8.67
N GLU A 335 -8.65 -16.49 9.11
CA GLU A 335 -9.20 -17.80 8.75
C GLU A 335 -9.38 -18.02 7.23
N GLY A 336 -8.56 -17.36 6.41
CA GLY A 336 -8.71 -17.44 4.96
C GLY A 336 -9.73 -16.48 4.35
N HIS A 337 -10.22 -15.47 5.07
CA HIS A 337 -11.10 -14.43 4.53
C HIS A 337 -10.45 -13.05 4.68
N ASP A 338 -10.48 -12.24 3.62
CA ASP A 338 -10.01 -10.87 3.63
C ASP A 338 -10.86 -10.01 4.60
N PHE A 339 -10.25 -9.01 5.21
CA PHE A 339 -10.91 -8.21 6.27
C PHE A 339 -11.25 -6.79 5.85
N GLY A 340 -10.36 -6.15 5.09
CA GLY A 340 -10.44 -4.72 4.77
C GLY A 340 -10.30 -4.38 3.29
N VAL A 341 -10.28 -5.41 2.42
CA VAL A 341 -10.07 -5.26 0.98
C VAL A 341 -11.17 -5.99 0.22
N ILE A 342 -11.68 -5.36 -0.83
CA ILE A 342 -12.47 -6.01 -1.87
C ILE A 342 -11.77 -5.78 -3.20
N THR A 343 -11.57 -6.85 -3.96
CA THR A 343 -10.92 -6.81 -5.26
C THR A 343 -11.97 -6.90 -6.37
N GLY A 344 -11.93 -5.94 -7.29
CA GLY A 344 -12.78 -5.85 -8.47
C GLY A 344 -11.95 -6.03 -9.74
N SER A 345 -12.05 -7.19 -10.38
CA SER A 345 -11.38 -7.46 -11.65
C SER A 345 -12.18 -6.85 -12.80
N SER A 346 -11.50 -6.06 -13.64
CA SER A 346 -12.08 -5.46 -14.85
C SER A 346 -11.05 -5.37 -15.96
N TRP A 347 -11.51 -5.24 -17.19
CA TRP A 347 -10.67 -4.95 -18.35
C TRP A 347 -10.64 -3.42 -18.56
N GLY A 348 -9.46 -2.79 -18.69
CA GLY A 348 -9.28 -1.47 -19.34
C GLY A 348 -8.02 -1.35 -20.21
N ALA A 349 -8.14 -0.80 -21.42
CA ALA A 349 -7.11 -0.69 -22.47
C ALA A 349 -6.45 0.70 -22.53
N PRO A 350 -5.23 0.83 -23.10
CA PRO A 350 -4.78 2.15 -23.55
C PRO A 350 -5.78 2.72 -24.56
N LEU A 351 -6.11 4.00 -24.41
CA LEU A 351 -6.95 4.71 -25.37
C LEU A 351 -6.20 4.88 -26.69
N SER A 352 -6.90 4.62 -27.81
CA SER A 352 -6.38 4.78 -29.18
C SER A 352 -6.35 6.23 -29.63
#